data_AF-A0A3D0IFZ8-F1
#
_entry.id   AF-A0A3D0IFZ8-F1
#
_cell.length_a   1.000
_cell.length_b   1.000
_cell.length_c   1.000
_cell.angle_alpha   90.00
_cell.angle_beta   90.00
_cell.angle_gamma   90.00
#
_symmetry.space_group_name_H-M   'P 1'
#
loop_
_entity.id
_entity.type
_entity.pdbx_description
1 polymer ?
#
loop_
_entity_poly.entity_id
_entity_poly.type
_entity_poly.pdbx_seq_one_letter_code
_entity_poly.pdbx_strand_id
1 'polypeptide(L)'
;MTNSENMKPEKSGLFSVIKYEGNNDTFIWKHPVEDFNYGSQLIVHESQEAVFFKDGQALDTFGPGRHTLETQNLPLIGKAYKLATGSQSPFHAEVYFINKTVQMAIKWGTPDKVRFIDPLTGTPLDLGASGEMNLQVSNSRKLLIQLVGTMKGIAWQDGEGFTKSLQESFRPLISNAVKTNLPTVIKSEAIDILEIDENLGLISDSLKDKILPGFEEYGLTIPQFYVTSIVLPENDPNFKRIRELHTITLQTRIIQAEATVKTAQAQSETQYRTAQEQSKAAIEAAHREAELQRQLTETEVARREAERKVIAAQADAEAQRLAGMTEAEIMRAKGYNQKDVLQAEVQKAYAEGIGNMGPDVSNGGGGSSIVGDMMGLGVGMAAANAIMPQISNMMQGMNTQQQPANTAAPAAPAPAAPAPAAPSADMWDCSCGQKNIIGNFCNNCGSRRPVTVSGDAWDCSCGLKGIVGNFCNNCGKKRGE
;
A
#
# COMPACT_ATOMS: atom_id res chain seq x y z
N MET A 1 21.77 54.62 -25.60
CA MET A 1 21.29 55.60 -26.61
C MET A 1 21.35 54.90 -27.96
N THR A 2 20.25 54.27 -28.36
CA THR A 2 20.10 53.62 -29.67
C THR A 2 18.75 54.02 -30.21
N ASN A 3 18.77 54.53 -31.43
CA ASN A 3 17.76 55.32 -32.12
C ASN A 3 16.31 54.80 -31.99
N SER A 4 15.47 55.59 -31.31
CA SER A 4 14.04 55.64 -31.57
C SER A 4 13.81 56.53 -32.79
N GLU A 5 14.05 56.00 -33.99
CA GLU A 5 13.60 56.66 -35.22
C GLU A 5 12.08 56.54 -35.30
N ASN A 6 11.42 57.68 -35.13
CA ASN A 6 10.01 57.90 -35.43
C ASN A 6 9.72 57.49 -36.88
N MET A 7 9.23 56.27 -37.08
CA MET A 7 8.64 55.85 -38.34
C MET A 7 7.28 56.55 -38.49
N LYS A 8 7.29 57.69 -39.18
CA LYS A 8 6.06 58.31 -39.71
C LYS A 8 5.36 57.26 -40.58
N PRO A 9 4.06 56.98 -40.39
CA PRO A 9 3.35 56.09 -41.30
C PRO A 9 3.29 56.78 -42.67
N GLU A 10 4.01 56.24 -43.65
CA GLU A 10 3.80 56.57 -45.05
C GLU A 10 2.33 56.30 -45.38
N LYS A 11 1.60 57.34 -45.77
CA LYS A 11 0.32 57.20 -46.47
C LYS A 11 0.61 56.65 -47.86
N SER A 12 0.94 55.37 -47.97
CA SER A 12 1.21 54.71 -49.24
C SER A 12 0.02 53.86 -49.69
N GLY A 13 -0.63 54.32 -50.76
CA GLY A 13 -1.45 53.50 -51.65
C GLY A 13 -2.90 53.21 -51.21
N LEU A 14 -3.73 52.91 -52.21
CA LEU A 14 -5.12 52.45 -52.05
C LEU A 14 -5.25 51.15 -51.22
N PHE A 15 -4.14 50.43 -50.99
CA PHE A 15 -4.12 49.17 -50.24
C PHE A 15 -2.92 49.19 -49.28
N SER A 16 -3.20 49.15 -47.97
CA SER A 16 -2.15 49.07 -46.94
C SER A 16 -1.86 47.62 -46.57
N VAL A 17 -0.59 47.32 -46.27
CA VAL A 17 -0.18 46.05 -45.67
C VAL A 17 -0.14 46.23 -44.17
N ILE A 18 -0.99 45.48 -43.46
CA ILE A 18 -1.11 45.49 -42.00
C ILE A 18 -0.44 44.22 -41.50
N LYS A 19 0.64 44.38 -40.75
CA LYS A 19 1.39 43.26 -40.17
C LYS A 19 1.82 43.61 -38.76
N TYR A 20 2.17 42.59 -38.00
CA TYR A 20 2.73 42.78 -36.68
C TYR A 20 4.15 43.39 -36.77
N GLU A 21 4.38 44.51 -36.10
CA GLU A 21 5.71 45.15 -35.98
C GLU A 21 6.13 45.33 -34.51
N GLY A 22 5.41 44.72 -33.58
CA GLY A 22 5.71 44.77 -32.14
C GLY A 22 6.83 43.81 -31.71
N ASN A 23 7.23 43.92 -30.44
CA ASN A 23 8.15 42.99 -29.77
C ASN A 23 7.42 41.68 -29.38
N ASN A 24 8.11 40.54 -29.37
CA ASN A 24 7.63 39.27 -28.80
C ASN A 24 7.06 39.36 -27.36
N ASP A 25 7.50 40.32 -26.54
CA ASP A 25 7.04 40.50 -25.15
C ASP A 25 5.65 41.16 -25.04
N THR A 26 5.10 41.64 -26.17
CA THR A 26 3.79 42.29 -26.21
C THR A 26 2.70 41.24 -26.41
N PHE A 27 1.76 41.17 -25.47
CA PHE A 27 0.68 40.18 -25.49
C PHE A 27 -0.45 40.63 -26.42
N ILE A 28 -0.76 41.93 -26.37
CA ILE A 28 -1.74 42.58 -27.22
C ILE A 28 -1.13 43.87 -27.75
N TRP A 29 -1.07 43.98 -29.07
CA TRP A 29 -0.57 45.14 -29.76
C TRP A 29 -1.63 45.73 -30.68
N LYS A 30 -2.00 46.99 -30.44
CA LYS A 30 -2.82 47.76 -31.38
C LYS A 30 -1.95 48.26 -32.51
N HIS A 31 -2.33 47.96 -33.74
CA HIS A 31 -1.64 48.50 -34.92
C HIS A 31 -1.77 50.04 -34.95
N PRO A 32 -0.69 50.80 -35.21
CA PRO A 32 -0.69 52.26 -35.11
C PRO A 32 -1.48 52.96 -36.22
N VAL A 33 -1.68 52.28 -37.37
CA VAL A 33 -2.51 52.79 -38.46
C VAL A 33 -3.95 52.40 -38.20
N GLU A 34 -4.80 53.42 -38.04
CA GLU A 34 -6.26 53.34 -37.97
C GLU A 34 -6.86 53.70 -39.35
N ASP A 35 -8.12 53.36 -39.59
CA ASP A 35 -8.91 53.78 -40.77
C ASP A 35 -8.30 53.38 -42.13
N PHE A 36 -7.95 52.11 -42.27
CA PHE A 36 -7.40 51.57 -43.50
C PHE A 36 -8.45 51.33 -44.59
N ASN A 37 -7.98 51.33 -45.85
CA ASN A 37 -8.83 51.19 -47.03
C ASN A 37 -9.29 49.74 -47.27
N TYR A 38 -10.43 49.58 -47.94
CA TYR A 38 -10.91 48.28 -48.39
C TYR A 38 -9.91 47.59 -49.33
N GLY A 39 -9.69 46.28 -49.15
CA GLY A 39 -8.72 45.49 -49.92
C GLY A 39 -7.29 45.50 -49.35
N SER A 40 -7.07 46.16 -48.20
CA SER A 40 -5.82 46.05 -47.45
C SER A 40 -5.50 44.60 -47.08
N GLN A 41 -4.21 44.29 -47.00
CA GLN A 41 -3.68 42.95 -46.77
C GLN A 41 -3.26 42.82 -45.31
N LEU A 42 -3.92 41.94 -44.58
CA LEU A 42 -3.59 41.59 -43.19
C LEU A 42 -2.70 40.34 -43.19
N ILE A 43 -1.51 40.45 -42.59
CA ILE A 43 -0.58 39.32 -42.45
C ILE A 43 -0.46 39.00 -40.96
N VAL A 44 -0.86 37.78 -40.59
CA VAL A 44 -0.83 37.27 -39.21
C VAL A 44 0.22 36.16 -39.11
N HIS A 45 1.10 36.25 -38.12
CA HIS A 45 2.11 35.22 -37.86
C HIS A 45 1.48 33.93 -37.29
N GLU A 46 2.19 32.81 -37.40
CA GLU A 46 1.72 31.48 -36.99
C GLU A 46 1.34 31.38 -35.51
N SER A 47 2.06 32.10 -34.65
CA SER A 47 1.82 32.15 -33.21
C SER A 47 0.88 33.27 -32.78
N GLN A 48 0.19 33.92 -33.72
CA GLN A 48 -0.62 35.10 -33.48
C GLN A 48 -2.05 34.95 -33.99
N GLU A 49 -2.91 35.81 -33.46
CA GLU A 49 -4.28 35.97 -33.92
C GLU A 49 -4.59 37.46 -33.98
N ALA A 50 -5.21 37.92 -35.06
CA ALA A 50 -5.57 39.32 -35.23
C ALA A 50 -7.08 39.50 -35.04
N VAL A 51 -7.50 40.48 -34.24
CA VAL A 51 -8.90 40.83 -34.05
C VAL A 51 -9.17 42.17 -34.69
N PHE A 52 -10.16 42.20 -35.57
CA PHE A 52 -10.59 43.41 -36.26
C PHE A 52 -11.75 44.07 -35.52
N PHE A 53 -11.58 45.36 -35.23
CA PHE A 53 -12.60 46.21 -34.65
C PHE A 53 -13.09 47.20 -35.70
N LYS A 54 -14.40 47.37 -35.74
CA LYS A 54 -15.06 48.39 -36.56
C LYS A 54 -16.08 49.11 -35.70
N ASP A 55 -16.04 50.44 -35.70
CA ASP A 55 -16.98 51.31 -34.98
C ASP A 55 -17.14 50.90 -33.49
N GLY A 56 -16.03 50.46 -32.87
CA GLY A 56 -16.00 50.03 -31.47
C GLY A 56 -16.47 48.60 -31.20
N GLN A 57 -16.85 47.82 -32.22
CA GLN A 57 -17.24 46.41 -32.08
C GLN A 57 -16.17 45.48 -32.63
N ALA A 58 -15.82 44.45 -31.86
CA ALA A 58 -15.02 43.34 -32.38
C ALA A 58 -15.86 42.59 -33.43
N LEU A 59 -15.46 42.60 -34.68
CA LEU A 59 -16.20 41.93 -35.76
C LEU A 59 -15.64 40.54 -36.02
N ASP A 60 -14.35 40.45 -36.36
CA ASP A 60 -13.74 39.20 -36.79
C ASP A 60 -12.40 38.91 -36.15
N THR A 61 -12.02 37.64 -36.22
CA THR A 61 -10.79 37.10 -35.67
C THR A 61 -10.09 36.28 -36.76
N PHE A 62 -8.88 36.69 -37.12
CA PHE A 62 -8.08 36.14 -38.20
C PHE A 62 -6.94 35.32 -37.62
N GLY A 63 -6.86 34.04 -38.02
CA GLY A 63 -5.74 33.17 -37.69
C GLY A 63 -4.50 33.42 -38.56
N PRO A 64 -3.48 32.55 -38.47
CA PRO A 64 -2.26 32.66 -39.24
C PRO A 64 -2.46 32.75 -40.75
N GLY A 65 -1.59 33.52 -41.41
CA GLY A 65 -1.55 33.64 -42.86
C GLY A 65 -1.93 35.03 -43.37
N ARG A 66 -2.13 35.10 -44.69
CA ARG A 66 -2.44 36.33 -45.40
C ARG A 66 -3.94 36.41 -45.67
N HIS A 67 -4.57 37.46 -45.17
CA HIS A 67 -6.00 37.73 -45.29
C HIS A 67 -6.22 39.03 -46.04
N THR A 68 -7.17 39.04 -46.97
CA THR A 68 -7.59 40.28 -47.62
C THR A 68 -8.80 40.81 -46.87
N LEU A 69 -8.74 42.07 -46.41
CA LEU A 69 -9.82 42.71 -45.68
C LEU A 69 -10.90 43.18 -46.66
N GLU A 70 -11.78 42.24 -47.01
CA GLU A 70 -12.95 42.46 -47.89
C GLU A 70 -14.25 42.31 -47.11
N THR A 71 -15.25 43.14 -47.43
CA THR A 71 -16.57 43.16 -46.77
C THR A 71 -17.32 41.82 -46.85
N GLN A 72 -16.98 40.95 -47.80
CA GLN A 72 -17.62 39.64 -48.00
C GLN A 72 -17.05 38.51 -47.12
N ASN A 73 -15.83 38.66 -46.57
CA ASN A 73 -15.22 37.67 -45.68
C ASN A 73 -15.47 37.95 -44.19
N LEU A 74 -16.33 38.94 -43.88
CA LEU A 74 -16.81 39.22 -42.53
C LEU A 74 -18.18 38.51 -42.36
N PRO A 75 -18.28 37.36 -41.67
CA PRO A 75 -19.46 36.49 -41.68
C PRO A 75 -20.72 37.07 -40.99
N LEU A 76 -20.74 38.36 -40.63
CA LEU A 76 -21.90 39.05 -40.06
C LEU A 76 -22.43 40.22 -40.90
N ILE A 77 -21.73 40.69 -41.94
CA ILE A 77 -22.18 41.84 -42.75
C ILE A 77 -22.70 41.37 -44.10
N GLY A 78 -23.77 40.56 -44.07
CA GLY A 78 -24.36 40.00 -45.29
C GLY A 78 -25.28 40.94 -46.07
N LYS A 79 -25.78 42.07 -45.53
CA LYS A 79 -26.93 42.76 -46.16
C LYS A 79 -27.00 44.29 -46.14
N ALA A 80 -26.03 45.01 -45.59
CA ALA A 80 -26.09 46.47 -45.60
C ALA A 80 -24.72 47.06 -45.90
N TYR A 81 -24.46 47.36 -47.18
CA TYR A 81 -24.00 48.67 -47.66
C TYR A 81 -23.42 48.53 -49.07
N LYS A 82 -24.25 48.88 -50.08
CA LYS A 82 -23.77 49.45 -51.34
C LYS A 82 -24.02 50.96 -51.24
N LEU A 83 -23.02 51.75 -50.84
CA LEU A 83 -23.02 53.16 -51.22
C LEU A 83 -21.64 53.82 -51.11
N ALA A 84 -21.26 54.46 -52.21
CA ALA A 84 -20.31 55.57 -52.34
C ALA A 84 -18.85 55.34 -51.92
N THR A 85 -18.11 54.76 -52.84
CA THR A 85 -16.66 54.97 -53.05
C THR A 85 -16.34 56.48 -53.19
N GLY A 86 -15.62 57.03 -52.20
CA GLY A 86 -15.22 58.44 -52.18
C GLY A 86 -14.27 58.83 -51.05
N SER A 87 -13.02 58.34 -51.10
CA SER A 87 -11.80 58.94 -50.53
C SER A 87 -11.45 58.84 -49.03
N GLN A 88 -12.33 58.45 -48.10
CA GLN A 88 -11.94 57.91 -46.79
C GLN A 88 -13.00 56.91 -46.33
N SER A 89 -12.60 55.80 -45.70
CA SER A 89 -13.55 54.89 -45.05
C SER A 89 -14.35 55.69 -44.02
N PRO A 90 -15.68 55.79 -44.11
CA PRO A 90 -16.50 56.53 -43.13
C PRO A 90 -16.63 55.79 -41.78
N PHE A 91 -15.85 54.72 -41.58
CA PHE A 91 -15.94 53.83 -40.43
C PHE A 91 -14.59 53.76 -39.73
N HIS A 92 -14.62 53.81 -38.40
CA HIS A 92 -13.42 53.70 -37.57
C HIS A 92 -12.95 52.26 -37.54
N ALA A 93 -11.73 52.00 -37.99
CA ALA A 93 -11.19 50.65 -38.17
C ALA A 93 -9.88 50.44 -37.40
N GLU A 94 -9.82 49.41 -36.57
CA GLU A 94 -8.65 49.06 -35.76
C GLU A 94 -8.33 47.57 -35.86
N VAL A 95 -7.05 47.22 -35.79
CA VAL A 95 -6.59 45.81 -35.72
C VAL A 95 -5.72 45.63 -34.48
N TYR A 96 -6.06 44.62 -33.70
CA TYR A 96 -5.28 44.18 -32.55
C TYR A 96 -4.63 42.84 -32.87
N PHE A 97 -3.32 42.75 -32.72
CA PHE A 97 -2.60 41.48 -32.79
C PHE A 97 -2.45 40.93 -31.37
N ILE A 98 -2.89 39.69 -31.17
CA ILE A 98 -2.73 38.95 -29.93
C ILE A 98 -1.71 37.84 -30.13
N ASN A 99 -0.74 37.76 -29.22
CA ASN A 99 0.21 36.66 -29.18
C ASN A 99 -0.39 35.45 -28.45
N LYS A 100 -0.46 34.29 -29.10
CA LYS A 100 -0.97 33.02 -28.54
C LYS A 100 0.14 32.11 -28.00
N THR A 101 1.41 32.54 -27.98
CA THR A 101 2.48 31.75 -27.36
C THR A 101 2.23 31.54 -25.87
N VAL A 102 2.63 30.37 -25.37
CA VAL A 102 2.63 30.10 -23.94
C VAL A 102 3.74 30.94 -23.29
N GLN A 103 3.36 31.79 -22.35
CA GLN A 103 4.29 32.52 -21.51
C GLN A 103 4.68 31.63 -20.34
N MET A 104 5.99 31.42 -20.16
CA MET A 104 6.54 30.49 -19.19
C MET A 104 7.11 31.21 -17.97
N ALA A 105 7.23 30.47 -16.85
CA ALA A 105 7.93 30.91 -15.64
C ALA A 105 7.36 32.19 -15.00
N ILE A 106 6.04 32.34 -15.00
CA ILE A 106 5.35 33.46 -14.39
C ILE A 106 5.30 33.23 -12.89
N LYS A 107 6.08 34.01 -12.14
CA LYS A 107 6.12 33.91 -10.69
C LYS A 107 4.87 34.48 -10.05
N TRP A 108 4.32 33.73 -9.10
CA TRP A 108 3.22 34.16 -8.26
C TRP A 108 3.53 33.88 -6.78
N GLY A 109 2.85 34.60 -5.89
CA GLY A 109 2.99 34.37 -4.46
C GLY A 109 1.92 35.13 -3.68
N THR A 110 1.60 34.62 -2.49
CA THR A 110 0.64 35.24 -1.58
C THR A 110 1.33 36.40 -0.83
N PRO A 111 0.91 37.67 -1.02
CA PRO A 111 1.48 38.80 -0.29
C PRO A 111 1.26 38.72 1.21
N ASP A 112 0.08 38.25 1.64
CA ASP A 112 -0.20 37.97 3.06
C ASP A 112 -0.20 36.47 3.30
N LYS A 113 0.14 36.09 4.53
CA LYS A 113 0.12 34.70 4.96
C LYS A 113 -1.31 34.13 4.95
N VAL A 114 -1.40 32.87 4.62
CA VAL A 114 -2.61 32.04 4.61
C VAL A 114 -2.78 31.43 5.99
N ARG A 115 -3.89 31.72 6.66
CA ARG A 115 -4.21 31.10 7.94
C ARG A 115 -4.68 29.66 7.74
N PHE A 116 -3.89 28.73 8.22
CA PHE A 116 -4.18 27.30 8.31
C PHE A 116 -4.49 26.94 9.77
N ILE A 117 -5.33 25.93 9.99
CA ILE A 117 -5.56 25.38 11.33
C ILE A 117 -5.18 23.93 11.23
N ASP A 118 -4.13 23.55 11.96
CA ASP A 118 -3.61 22.20 11.98
C ASP A 118 -4.68 21.23 12.51
N PRO A 119 -5.08 20.18 11.77
CA PRO A 119 -6.11 19.25 12.19
C PRO A 119 -5.70 18.42 13.42
N LEU A 120 -4.40 18.19 13.64
CA LEU A 120 -3.92 17.38 14.77
C LEU A 120 -3.98 18.14 16.10
N THR A 121 -3.52 19.39 16.11
CA THR A 121 -3.41 20.20 17.34
C THR A 121 -4.48 21.28 17.49
N GLY A 122 -5.23 21.60 16.43
CA GLY A 122 -6.17 22.71 16.40
C GLY A 122 -5.51 24.09 16.41
N THR A 123 -4.19 24.14 16.25
CA THR A 123 -3.42 25.38 16.37
C THR A 123 -3.45 26.16 15.05
N PRO A 124 -3.79 27.46 15.07
CA PRO A 124 -3.68 28.29 13.88
C PRO A 124 -2.21 28.53 13.54
N LEU A 125 -1.86 28.35 12.26
CA LEU A 125 -0.54 28.58 11.69
C LEU A 125 -0.69 29.50 10.47
N ASP A 126 0.29 30.37 10.26
CA ASP A 126 0.31 31.29 9.12
C ASP A 126 1.32 30.80 8.08
N LEU A 127 0.83 30.32 6.94
CA LEU A 127 1.62 29.75 5.85
C LEU A 127 1.84 30.78 4.73
N GLY A 128 3.01 30.81 4.12
CA GLY A 128 3.22 31.51 2.84
C GLY A 128 3.17 30.52 1.68
N ALA A 129 2.65 30.90 0.52
CA ALA A 129 2.72 30.06 -0.68
C ALA A 129 3.26 30.85 -1.86
N SER A 130 4.19 30.25 -2.60
CA SER A 130 4.75 30.80 -3.82
C SER A 130 4.94 29.71 -4.87
N GLY A 131 5.03 30.16 -6.12
CA GLY A 131 5.05 29.25 -7.24
C GLY A 131 5.31 29.92 -8.57
N GLU A 132 5.21 29.10 -9.60
CA GLU A 132 5.32 29.53 -10.99
C GLU A 132 4.13 28.99 -11.78
N MET A 133 3.74 29.70 -12.82
CA MET A 133 2.69 29.26 -13.72
C MET A 133 3.05 29.59 -15.16
N ASN A 134 2.41 28.88 -16.08
CA ASN A 134 2.44 29.19 -17.49
C ASN A 134 1.06 29.73 -17.88
N LEU A 135 1.03 30.75 -18.73
CA LEU A 135 -0.21 31.40 -19.15
C LEU A 135 -0.29 31.42 -20.67
N GLN A 136 -1.49 31.28 -21.21
CA GLN A 136 -1.75 31.37 -22.63
C GLN A 136 -3.10 32.04 -22.90
N VAL A 137 -3.23 32.70 -24.04
CA VAL A 137 -4.54 33.16 -24.53
C VAL A 137 -5.33 31.99 -25.09
N SER A 138 -6.49 31.73 -24.49
CA SER A 138 -7.47 30.79 -25.05
C SER A 138 -8.47 31.50 -25.96
N ASN A 139 -8.95 32.69 -25.58
CA ASN A 139 -9.94 33.46 -26.32
C ASN A 139 -9.54 34.94 -26.44
N SER A 140 -9.00 35.31 -27.59
CA SER A 140 -8.45 36.65 -27.85
C SER A 140 -9.52 37.74 -27.84
N ARG A 141 -10.74 37.45 -28.32
CA ARG A 141 -11.85 38.42 -28.28
C ARG A 141 -12.25 38.75 -26.85
N LYS A 142 -12.44 37.72 -26.01
CA LYS A 142 -12.83 37.90 -24.61
C LYS A 142 -11.76 38.69 -23.85
N LEU A 143 -10.49 38.35 -24.08
CA LEU A 143 -9.35 39.06 -23.52
C LEU A 143 -9.34 40.54 -23.88
N LEU A 144 -9.52 40.88 -25.16
CA LEU A 144 -9.54 42.30 -25.59
C LEU A 144 -10.68 43.08 -24.94
N ILE A 145 -11.89 42.54 -24.94
CA ILE A 145 -13.08 43.23 -24.43
C ILE A 145 -13.00 43.43 -22.91
N GLN A 146 -12.53 42.42 -22.17
CA GLN A 146 -12.51 42.46 -20.70
C GLN A 146 -11.30 43.21 -20.14
N LEU A 147 -10.15 43.18 -20.82
CA LEU A 147 -8.88 43.63 -20.25
C LEU A 147 -8.34 44.93 -20.86
N VAL A 148 -8.41 45.10 -22.18
CA VAL A 148 -7.74 46.22 -22.87
C VAL A 148 -8.56 47.49 -22.84
N GLY A 149 -9.89 47.38 -22.88
CA GLY A 149 -10.78 48.55 -22.88
C GLY A 149 -10.40 49.54 -24.00
N THR A 150 -9.89 50.72 -23.64
CA THR A 150 -9.45 51.78 -24.57
C THR A 150 -7.91 51.94 -24.64
N MET A 151 -7.15 51.01 -24.07
CA MET A 151 -5.68 51.09 -24.02
C MET A 151 -5.05 50.70 -25.36
N LYS A 152 -3.86 51.27 -25.67
CA LYS A 152 -3.13 50.97 -26.92
C LYS A 152 -2.50 49.57 -26.96
N GLY A 153 -2.56 48.84 -25.85
CA GLY A 153 -2.19 47.42 -25.75
C GLY A 153 -1.84 47.06 -24.31
N ILE A 154 -1.35 45.84 -24.09
CA ILE A 154 -0.93 45.32 -22.77
C ILE A 154 0.35 44.49 -22.95
N ALA A 155 1.36 44.79 -22.13
CA ALA A 155 2.60 44.03 -22.04
C ALA A 155 2.62 43.08 -20.84
N TRP A 156 3.52 42.09 -20.91
CA TRP A 156 3.67 41.07 -19.89
C TRP A 156 4.29 41.61 -18.59
N GLN A 157 5.37 42.39 -18.73
CA GLN A 157 6.10 43.04 -17.65
C GLN A 157 5.97 44.56 -17.76
N ASP A 158 6.33 45.24 -16.69
CA ASP A 158 6.37 46.70 -16.68
C ASP A 158 7.37 47.17 -17.74
N GLY A 159 6.87 47.90 -18.72
CA GLY A 159 7.63 48.41 -19.86
C GLY A 159 7.13 49.79 -20.26
N GLU A 160 8.01 50.59 -20.85
CA GLU A 160 7.65 51.93 -21.31
C GLU A 160 6.54 51.85 -22.37
N GLY A 161 5.39 52.48 -22.09
CA GLY A 161 4.25 52.59 -23.02
C GLY A 161 3.00 51.79 -22.65
N PHE A 162 3.02 50.99 -21.58
CA PHE A 162 1.85 50.22 -21.11
C PHE A 162 1.43 50.58 -19.69
N THR A 163 0.12 50.58 -19.44
CA THR A 163 -0.54 51.14 -18.24
C THR A 163 -0.48 50.27 -17.00
N LYS A 164 -0.47 48.94 -17.13
CA LYS A 164 -0.24 47.93 -16.06
C LYS A 164 0.23 46.61 -16.68
N SER A 165 1.12 45.89 -15.99
CA SER A 165 1.47 44.52 -16.40
C SER A 165 0.31 43.56 -16.15
N LEU A 166 0.15 42.59 -17.06
CA LEU A 166 -0.85 41.54 -16.93
C LEU A 166 -0.65 40.76 -15.62
N GLN A 167 0.60 40.51 -15.23
CA GLN A 167 0.96 39.82 -13.99
C GLN A 167 0.43 40.53 -12.74
N GLU A 168 0.59 41.85 -12.63
CA GLU A 168 0.09 42.61 -11.48
C GLU A 168 -1.44 42.61 -11.39
N SER A 169 -2.12 42.63 -12.54
CA SER A 169 -3.57 42.67 -12.62
C SER A 169 -4.21 41.40 -12.07
N PHE A 170 -3.57 40.24 -12.27
CA PHE A 170 -4.08 38.93 -11.83
C PHE A 170 -3.51 38.47 -10.48
N ARG A 171 -2.50 39.14 -9.93
CA ARG A 171 -1.92 38.79 -8.63
C ARG A 171 -2.95 38.72 -7.48
N PRO A 172 -3.93 39.66 -7.36
CA PRO A 172 -4.95 39.56 -6.33
C PRO A 172 -5.87 38.35 -6.49
N LEU A 173 -6.21 37.99 -7.73
CA LEU A 173 -7.04 36.82 -8.05
C LEU A 173 -6.34 35.54 -7.60
N ILE A 174 -5.08 35.36 -8.01
CA ILE A 174 -4.26 34.19 -7.62
C ILE A 174 -4.13 34.14 -6.10
N SER A 175 -3.77 35.25 -5.46
CA SER A 175 -3.59 35.28 -4.00
C SER A 175 -4.89 34.92 -3.26
N ASN A 176 -6.04 35.41 -3.71
CA ASN A 176 -7.31 35.13 -3.06
C ASN A 176 -7.68 33.65 -3.22
N ALA A 177 -7.60 33.14 -4.45
CA ALA A 177 -7.88 31.74 -4.74
C ALA A 177 -6.96 30.78 -3.96
N VAL A 178 -5.66 31.08 -3.87
CA VAL A 178 -4.72 30.29 -3.05
C VAL A 178 -5.07 30.39 -1.57
N LYS A 179 -5.34 31.59 -1.03
CA LYS A 179 -5.71 31.77 0.39
C LYS A 179 -6.97 30.99 0.77
N THR A 180 -7.98 30.96 -0.10
CA THR A 180 -9.25 30.26 0.16
C THR A 180 -9.12 28.74 0.02
N ASN A 181 -8.36 28.28 -0.97
CA ASN A 181 -8.35 26.85 -1.33
C ASN A 181 -7.19 26.07 -0.70
N LEU A 182 -6.03 26.67 -0.45
CA LEU A 182 -4.87 25.95 0.08
C LEU A 182 -5.16 25.24 1.43
N PRO A 183 -5.74 25.90 2.46
CA PRO A 183 -6.09 25.21 3.70
C PRO A 183 -7.14 24.11 3.51
N THR A 184 -8.03 24.29 2.54
CA THR A 184 -9.09 23.34 2.21
C THR A 184 -8.49 22.07 1.61
N VAL A 185 -7.56 22.21 0.65
CA VAL A 185 -6.85 21.09 0.01
C VAL A 185 -6.01 20.32 1.04
N ILE A 186 -5.24 21.02 1.87
CA ILE A 186 -4.42 20.37 2.93
C ILE A 186 -5.32 19.53 3.86
N LYS A 187 -6.50 20.03 4.21
CA LYS A 187 -7.44 19.33 5.10
C LYS A 187 -8.17 18.17 4.42
N SER A 188 -8.64 18.35 3.18
CA SER A 188 -9.39 17.30 2.48
C SER A 188 -8.54 16.09 2.17
N GLU A 189 -7.27 16.32 1.83
CA GLU A 189 -6.30 15.28 1.49
C GLU A 189 -5.54 14.75 2.71
N ALA A 190 -5.85 15.27 3.91
CA ALA A 190 -5.20 14.92 5.18
C ALA A 190 -3.66 14.99 5.11
N ILE A 191 -3.13 16.02 4.45
CA ILE A 191 -1.70 16.23 4.27
C ILE A 191 -1.11 16.75 5.60
N ASP A 192 -0.08 16.07 6.12
CA ASP A 192 0.70 16.56 7.26
C ASP A 192 1.48 17.81 6.82
N ILE A 193 1.39 18.88 7.60
CA ILE A 193 2.08 20.14 7.35
C ILE A 193 3.61 19.98 7.31
N LEU A 194 4.14 18.97 7.99
CA LEU A 194 5.58 18.67 8.02
C LEU A 194 6.04 17.92 6.76
N GLU A 195 5.12 17.25 6.06
CA GLU A 195 5.36 16.49 4.81
C GLU A 195 4.75 17.19 3.59
N ILE A 196 4.45 18.50 3.73
CA ILE A 196 3.75 19.26 2.69
C ILE A 196 4.56 19.38 1.40
N ASP A 197 5.89 19.37 1.50
CA ASP A 197 6.81 19.46 0.36
C ASP A 197 6.73 18.21 -0.54
N GLU A 198 6.40 17.04 0.02
CA GLU A 198 6.21 15.80 -0.75
C GLU A 198 4.92 15.84 -1.58
N ASN A 199 3.96 16.67 -1.18
CA ASN A 199 2.62 16.74 -1.75
C ASN A 199 2.37 17.98 -2.61
N LEU A 200 3.42 18.76 -2.94
CA LEU A 200 3.28 19.99 -3.74
C LEU A 200 2.65 19.75 -5.12
N GLY A 201 2.89 18.60 -5.74
CA GLY A 201 2.28 18.25 -7.03
C GLY A 201 0.76 18.17 -6.95
N LEU A 202 0.25 17.44 -5.94
CA LEU A 202 -1.19 17.31 -5.71
C LEU A 202 -1.84 18.66 -5.38
N ILE A 203 -1.18 19.46 -4.55
CA ILE A 203 -1.63 20.81 -4.21
C ILE A 203 -1.68 21.69 -5.46
N SER A 204 -0.67 21.58 -6.34
CA SER A 204 -0.60 22.34 -7.59
C SER A 204 -1.78 22.05 -8.51
N ASP A 205 -2.09 20.76 -8.74
CA ASP A 205 -3.21 20.35 -9.57
C ASP A 205 -4.56 20.79 -8.96
N SER A 206 -4.74 20.58 -7.66
CA SER A 206 -5.96 20.96 -6.96
C SER A 206 -6.20 22.47 -6.97
N LEU A 207 -5.15 23.28 -6.80
CA LEU A 207 -5.23 24.74 -6.88
C LEU A 207 -5.48 25.21 -8.31
N LYS A 208 -4.84 24.59 -9.31
CA LYS A 208 -5.03 24.90 -10.73
C LYS A 208 -6.51 24.81 -11.10
N ASP A 209 -7.19 23.73 -10.71
CA ASP A 209 -8.60 23.51 -11.02
C ASP A 209 -9.52 24.58 -10.41
N LYS A 210 -9.14 25.14 -9.25
CA LYS A 210 -9.89 26.22 -8.60
C LYS A 210 -9.59 27.60 -9.16
N ILE A 211 -8.38 27.81 -9.67
CA ILE A 211 -7.93 29.10 -10.21
C ILE A 211 -8.35 29.27 -11.67
N LEU A 212 -8.36 28.20 -12.46
CA LEU A 212 -8.61 28.22 -13.89
C LEU A 212 -9.90 28.96 -14.30
N PRO A 213 -11.06 28.75 -13.65
CA PRO A 213 -12.30 29.46 -14.03
C PRO A 213 -12.16 30.98 -13.98
N GLY A 214 -11.43 31.50 -12.98
CA GLY A 214 -11.18 32.93 -12.84
C GLY A 214 -10.35 33.52 -13.98
N PHE A 215 -9.52 32.72 -14.67
CA PHE A 215 -8.76 33.16 -15.85
C PHE A 215 -9.55 32.98 -17.15
N GLU A 216 -10.37 31.94 -17.25
CA GLU A 216 -11.23 31.69 -18.42
C GLU A 216 -12.28 32.79 -18.65
N GLU A 217 -12.71 33.45 -17.58
CA GLU A 217 -13.55 34.66 -17.63
C GLU A 217 -12.89 35.81 -18.38
N TYR A 218 -11.56 35.89 -18.40
CA TYR A 218 -10.79 36.89 -19.14
C TYR A 218 -10.21 36.35 -20.46
N GLY A 219 -10.58 35.13 -20.87
CA GLY A 219 -10.07 34.53 -22.11
C GLY A 219 -8.63 34.02 -22.02
N LEU A 220 -8.17 33.76 -20.80
CA LEU A 220 -6.86 33.19 -20.51
C LEU A 220 -7.02 31.73 -20.10
N THR A 221 -5.96 30.95 -20.26
CA THR A 221 -5.85 29.59 -19.73
C THR A 221 -4.49 29.41 -19.09
N ILE A 222 -4.42 28.48 -18.13
CA ILE A 222 -3.21 28.13 -17.40
C ILE A 222 -2.84 26.69 -17.79
N PRO A 223 -1.95 26.48 -18.79
CA PRO A 223 -1.52 25.15 -19.15
C PRO A 223 -0.89 24.39 -17.98
N GLN A 224 -0.06 25.08 -17.19
CA GLN A 224 0.64 24.52 -16.04
C GLN A 224 0.66 25.51 -14.88
N PHE A 225 0.45 25.00 -13.68
CA PHE A 225 0.50 25.75 -12.44
C PHE A 225 1.30 24.93 -11.44
N TYR A 226 2.32 25.53 -10.83
CA TYR A 226 3.22 24.87 -9.90
C TYR A 226 3.31 25.66 -8.62
N VAL A 227 3.09 25.01 -7.50
CA VAL A 227 3.50 25.48 -6.18
C VAL A 227 4.96 25.06 -5.99
N THR A 228 5.87 26.02 -5.87
CA THR A 228 7.31 25.74 -5.72
C THR A 228 7.74 25.70 -4.27
N SER A 229 7.09 26.47 -3.40
CA SER A 229 7.42 26.51 -1.98
C SER A 229 6.22 26.90 -1.14
N ILE A 230 6.05 26.21 -0.01
CA ILE A 230 5.15 26.62 1.06
C ILE A 230 6.00 26.98 2.27
N VAL A 231 6.04 28.27 2.59
CA VAL A 231 6.82 28.81 3.70
C VAL A 231 6.09 28.51 5.00
N LEU A 232 6.69 27.64 5.81
CA LEU A 232 6.21 27.31 7.14
C LEU A 232 6.68 28.35 8.18
N PRO A 233 5.88 28.66 9.21
CA PRO A 233 6.23 29.65 10.23
C PRO A 233 7.21 29.05 11.26
N GLU A 234 8.47 28.82 10.86
CA GLU A 234 9.50 28.20 11.72
C GLU A 234 9.76 28.96 13.04
N ASN A 235 9.54 30.27 13.03
CA ASN A 235 9.75 31.13 14.19
C ASN A 235 8.58 31.12 15.18
N ASP A 236 7.42 30.57 14.82
CA ASP A 236 6.25 30.50 15.70
C ASP A 236 6.45 29.43 16.79
N PRO A 237 6.33 29.77 18.09
CA PRO A 237 6.39 28.80 19.18
C PRO A 237 5.40 27.62 19.02
N ASN A 238 4.23 27.88 18.44
CA ASN A 238 3.22 26.86 18.19
C ASN A 238 3.69 25.83 17.17
N PHE A 239 4.31 26.29 16.07
CA PHE A 239 4.86 25.41 15.05
C PHE A 239 6.02 24.57 15.59
N LYS A 240 6.91 25.18 16.39
CA LYS A 240 8.00 24.45 17.06
C LYS A 240 7.47 23.31 17.92
N ARG A 241 6.39 23.57 18.68
CA ARG A 241 5.73 22.55 19.51
C ARG A 241 5.14 21.41 18.68
N ILE A 242 4.52 21.70 17.54
CA ILE A 242 3.99 20.67 16.62
C ILE A 242 5.12 19.77 16.13
N ARG A 243 6.23 20.38 15.69
CA ARG A 243 7.42 19.63 15.22
C ARG A 243 8.05 18.78 16.32
N GLU A 244 8.14 19.30 17.53
CA GLU A 244 8.61 18.54 18.71
C GLU A 244 7.68 17.37 19.02
N LEU A 245 6.36 17.60 19.03
CA LEU A 245 5.36 16.55 19.25
C LEU A 245 5.42 15.46 18.19
N HIS A 246 5.59 15.83 16.91
CA HIS A 246 5.77 14.87 15.83
C HIS A 246 7.05 14.05 16.04
N THR A 247 8.16 14.68 16.43
CA THR A 247 9.42 13.99 16.74
C THR A 247 9.25 13.00 17.91
N ILE A 248 8.60 13.41 19.00
CA ILE A 248 8.30 12.54 20.15
C ILE A 248 7.41 11.37 19.73
N THR A 249 6.41 11.63 18.87
CA THR A 249 5.51 10.60 18.35
C THR A 249 6.27 9.56 17.52
N LEU A 250 7.16 10.00 16.62
CA LEU A 250 8.02 9.11 15.86
C LEU A 250 8.93 8.27 16.76
N GLN A 251 9.59 8.89 17.75
CA GLN A 251 10.42 8.18 18.71
C GLN A 251 9.61 7.14 19.51
N THR A 252 8.40 7.51 19.95
CA THR A 252 7.50 6.61 20.67
C THR A 252 7.12 5.41 19.80
N ARG A 253 6.82 5.63 18.52
CA ARG A 253 6.53 4.55 17.56
C ARG A 253 7.73 3.63 17.36
N ILE A 254 8.94 4.17 17.26
CA ILE A 254 10.17 3.37 17.13
C ILE A 254 10.37 2.50 18.38
N ILE A 255 10.28 3.08 19.58
CA ILE A 255 10.42 2.34 20.85
C ILE A 255 9.36 1.24 20.96
N GLN A 256 8.12 1.52 20.57
CA GLN A 256 7.05 0.52 20.56
C GLN A 256 7.35 -0.59 19.55
N ALA A 257 7.79 -0.25 18.34
CA ALA A 257 8.17 -1.23 17.33
C ALA A 257 9.34 -2.11 17.82
N GLU A 258 10.39 -1.51 18.40
CA GLU A 258 11.50 -2.25 18.99
C GLU A 258 11.06 -3.16 20.13
N ALA A 259 10.15 -2.70 21.01
CA ALA A 259 9.58 -3.53 22.06
C ALA A 259 8.79 -4.72 21.50
N THR A 260 8.03 -4.54 20.43
CA THR A 260 7.33 -5.64 19.75
C THR A 260 8.29 -6.64 19.11
N VAL A 261 9.36 -6.16 18.47
CA VAL A 261 10.41 -7.03 17.89
C VAL A 261 11.12 -7.81 18.99
N LYS A 262 11.48 -7.16 20.09
CA LYS A 262 12.19 -7.80 21.21
C LYS A 262 11.32 -8.85 21.92
N THR A 263 10.04 -8.58 22.11
CA THR A 263 9.11 -9.56 22.70
C THR A 263 8.88 -10.75 21.77
N ALA A 264 8.75 -10.52 20.46
CA ALA A 264 8.66 -11.59 19.47
C ALA A 264 9.94 -12.45 19.42
N GLN A 265 11.12 -11.83 19.52
CA GLN A 265 12.40 -12.53 19.59
C GLN A 265 12.50 -13.37 20.87
N ALA A 266 12.13 -12.84 22.03
CA ALA A 266 12.14 -13.58 23.29
C ALA A 266 11.14 -14.76 23.29
N GLN A 267 9.96 -14.58 22.70
CA GLN A 267 9.00 -15.67 22.50
C GLN A 267 9.54 -16.74 21.55
N SER A 268 10.22 -16.34 20.48
CA SER A 268 10.86 -17.27 19.55
C SER A 268 11.96 -18.07 20.26
N GLU A 269 12.85 -17.40 21.00
CA GLU A 269 13.95 -18.05 21.72
C GLU A 269 13.43 -19.04 22.79
N THR A 270 12.40 -18.67 23.53
CA THR A 270 11.77 -19.57 24.51
C THR A 270 11.10 -20.78 23.84
N GLN A 271 10.46 -20.61 22.68
CA GLN A 271 9.93 -21.72 21.88
C GLN A 271 11.05 -22.64 21.39
N TYR A 272 12.16 -22.10 20.88
CA TYR A 272 13.31 -22.92 20.47
C TYR A 272 13.91 -23.67 21.66
N ARG A 273 14.09 -23.01 22.81
CA ARG A 273 14.65 -23.64 24.01
C ARG A 273 13.75 -24.75 24.54
N THR A 274 12.45 -24.50 24.63
CA THR A 274 11.49 -25.52 25.07
C THR A 274 11.39 -26.69 24.10
N ALA A 275 11.41 -26.43 22.78
CA ALA A 275 11.46 -27.48 21.77
C ALA A 275 12.76 -28.31 21.84
N GLN A 276 13.90 -27.68 22.11
CA GLN A 276 15.17 -28.38 22.31
C GLN A 276 15.16 -29.24 23.58
N GLU A 277 14.65 -28.71 24.68
CA GLU A 277 14.50 -29.45 25.94
C GLU A 277 13.55 -30.65 25.79
N GLN A 278 12.41 -30.46 25.12
CA GLN A 278 11.46 -31.53 24.80
C GLN A 278 12.09 -32.59 23.89
N SER A 279 12.82 -32.16 22.85
CA SER A 279 13.51 -33.08 21.95
C SER A 279 14.56 -33.90 22.68
N LYS A 280 15.36 -33.27 23.56
CA LYS A 280 16.35 -33.95 24.39
C LYS A 280 15.68 -34.94 25.35
N ALA A 281 14.60 -34.53 26.03
CA ALA A 281 13.85 -35.40 26.93
C ALA A 281 13.23 -36.60 26.21
N ALA A 282 12.73 -36.41 24.98
CA ALA A 282 12.19 -37.48 24.15
C ALA A 282 13.27 -38.48 23.72
N ILE A 283 14.46 -37.99 23.33
CA ILE A 283 15.60 -38.84 22.99
C ILE A 283 16.01 -39.67 24.22
N GLU A 284 16.11 -39.06 25.40
CA GLU A 284 16.48 -39.75 26.64
C GLU A 284 15.41 -40.75 27.11
N ALA A 285 14.12 -40.43 26.93
CA ALA A 285 13.03 -41.37 27.17
C ALA A 285 13.10 -42.57 26.21
N ALA A 286 13.31 -42.34 24.91
CA ALA A 286 13.46 -43.40 23.92
C ALA A 286 14.69 -44.29 24.21
N HIS A 287 15.79 -43.71 24.68
CA HIS A 287 16.96 -44.48 25.14
C HIS A 287 16.63 -45.37 26.34
N ARG A 288 15.95 -44.82 27.35
CA ARG A 288 15.53 -45.59 28.54
C ARG A 288 14.55 -46.72 28.17
N GLU A 289 13.60 -46.45 27.27
CA GLU A 289 12.68 -47.47 26.76
C GLU A 289 13.43 -48.57 25.99
N ALA A 290 14.39 -48.21 25.14
CA ALA A 290 15.21 -49.18 24.42
C ALA A 290 16.07 -50.04 25.37
N GLU A 291 16.60 -49.45 26.44
CA GLU A 291 17.39 -50.17 27.45
C GLU A 291 16.53 -51.12 28.29
N LEU A 292 15.33 -50.67 28.69
CA LEU A 292 14.34 -51.53 29.35
C LEU A 292 13.91 -52.69 28.44
N GLN A 293 13.67 -52.44 27.16
CA GLN A 293 13.38 -53.49 26.19
C GLN A 293 14.54 -54.48 26.07
N ARG A 294 15.80 -54.01 26.05
CA ARG A 294 16.97 -54.90 26.06
C ARG A 294 16.98 -55.79 27.31
N GLN A 295 16.80 -55.23 28.50
CA GLN A 295 16.73 -56.01 29.74
C GLN A 295 15.57 -57.03 29.73
N LEU A 296 14.39 -56.65 29.23
CA LEU A 296 13.26 -57.57 29.07
C LEU A 296 13.58 -58.68 28.07
N THR A 297 14.21 -58.38 26.94
CA THR A 297 14.63 -59.39 25.97
C THR A 297 15.70 -60.32 26.54
N GLU A 298 16.68 -59.81 27.29
CA GLU A 298 17.73 -60.62 27.94
C GLU A 298 17.13 -61.56 29.00
N THR A 299 16.23 -61.05 29.84
CA THR A 299 15.54 -61.87 30.84
C THR A 299 14.64 -62.93 30.20
N GLU A 300 13.97 -62.60 29.09
CA GLU A 300 13.17 -63.57 28.35
C GLU A 300 14.03 -64.63 27.63
N VAL A 301 15.17 -64.25 27.03
CA VAL A 301 16.15 -65.19 26.49
C VAL A 301 16.67 -66.12 27.60
N ALA A 302 17.04 -65.59 28.76
CA ALA A 302 17.47 -66.39 29.91
C ALA A 302 16.38 -67.36 30.38
N ARG A 303 15.12 -66.92 30.43
CA ARG A 303 13.97 -67.80 30.73
C ARG A 303 13.84 -68.93 29.70
N ARG A 304 13.93 -68.61 28.40
CA ARG A 304 13.86 -69.59 27.31
C ARG A 304 15.03 -70.57 27.32
N GLU A 305 16.22 -70.13 27.70
CA GLU A 305 17.37 -71.00 27.89
C GLU A 305 17.19 -71.93 29.09
N ALA A 306 16.65 -71.43 30.20
CA ALA A 306 16.30 -72.26 31.36
C ALA A 306 15.22 -73.30 31.00
N GLU A 307 14.17 -72.91 30.28
CA GLU A 307 13.14 -73.83 29.75
C GLU A 307 13.78 -74.89 28.85
N ARG A 308 14.68 -74.50 27.92
CA ARG A 308 15.41 -75.45 27.07
C ARG A 308 16.26 -76.43 27.86
N LYS A 309 16.94 -75.99 28.92
CA LYS A 309 17.72 -76.87 29.80
C LYS A 309 16.83 -77.88 30.53
N VAL A 310 15.65 -77.46 31.00
CA VAL A 310 14.69 -78.37 31.65
C VAL A 310 14.15 -79.40 30.66
N ILE A 311 13.77 -78.97 29.44
CA ILE A 311 13.30 -79.87 28.39
C ILE A 311 14.40 -80.85 27.98
N ALA A 312 15.65 -80.39 27.82
CA ALA A 312 16.78 -81.27 27.52
C ALA A 312 17.00 -82.29 28.64
N ALA A 313 16.98 -81.87 29.91
CA ALA A 313 17.12 -82.79 31.03
C ALA A 313 15.96 -83.80 31.12
N GLN A 314 14.73 -83.39 30.78
CA GLN A 314 13.58 -84.30 30.70
C GLN A 314 13.71 -85.28 29.51
N ALA A 315 14.13 -84.81 28.34
CA ALA A 315 14.38 -85.63 27.17
C ALA A 315 15.50 -86.65 27.41
N ASP A 316 16.59 -86.25 28.06
CA ASP A 316 17.68 -87.15 28.45
C ASP A 316 17.20 -88.19 29.48
N ALA A 317 16.39 -87.78 30.46
CA ALA A 317 15.80 -88.69 31.44
C ALA A 317 14.82 -89.69 30.79
N GLU A 318 14.02 -89.27 29.81
CA GLU A 318 13.15 -90.15 29.03
C GLU A 318 13.94 -91.07 28.10
N ALA A 319 14.99 -90.58 27.45
CA ALA A 319 15.90 -91.38 26.63
C ALA A 319 16.61 -92.45 27.46
N GLN A 320 17.05 -92.13 28.68
CA GLN A 320 17.62 -93.11 29.62
C GLN A 320 16.58 -94.13 30.07
N ARG A 321 15.33 -93.72 30.32
CA ARG A 321 14.23 -94.66 30.66
C ARG A 321 13.90 -95.61 29.51
N LEU A 322 13.83 -95.10 28.27
CA LEU A 322 13.63 -95.93 27.09
C LEU A 322 14.83 -96.85 26.85
N ALA A 323 16.06 -96.35 26.98
CA ALA A 323 17.28 -97.16 26.89
C ALA A 323 17.25 -98.29 27.93
N GLY A 324 16.95 -97.99 29.20
CA GLY A 324 16.83 -98.98 30.26
C GLY A 324 15.71 -100.00 30.01
N MET A 325 14.57 -99.59 29.43
CA MET A 325 13.51 -100.51 29.02
C MET A 325 13.92 -101.38 27.83
N THR A 326 14.61 -100.83 26.82
CA THR A 326 15.12 -101.59 25.67
C THR A 326 16.27 -102.53 26.07
N GLU A 327 17.17 -102.13 26.97
CA GLU A 327 18.20 -103.00 27.53
C GLU A 327 17.57 -104.11 28.37
N ALA A 328 16.52 -103.82 29.15
CA ALA A 328 15.76 -104.84 29.87
C ALA A 328 15.06 -105.83 28.91
N GLU A 329 14.51 -105.37 27.79
CA GLU A 329 13.91 -106.24 26.76
C GLU A 329 14.95 -107.07 26.01
N ILE A 330 16.12 -106.49 25.68
CA ILE A 330 17.24 -107.20 25.03
C ILE A 330 17.86 -108.23 26.01
N MET A 331 17.96 -107.91 27.30
CA MET A 331 18.38 -108.85 28.36
C MET A 331 17.38 -110.00 28.52
N ARG A 332 16.08 -109.72 28.37
CA ARG A 332 15.01 -110.72 28.40
C ARG A 332 15.00 -111.61 27.14
N ALA A 333 15.32 -111.04 25.97
CA ALA A 333 15.41 -111.77 24.70
C ALA A 333 16.66 -112.66 24.60
N LYS A 334 17.77 -112.29 25.24
CA LYS A 334 19.00 -113.11 25.30
C LYS A 334 19.00 -114.20 26.39
N GLY A 335 17.91 -114.39 27.13
CA GLY A 335 17.76 -115.53 28.04
C GLY A 335 18.64 -115.50 29.29
N TYR A 336 18.96 -114.32 29.83
CA TYR A 336 19.67 -114.20 31.10
C TYR A 336 18.70 -114.33 32.29
N ASN A 337 18.97 -115.25 33.21
CA ASN A 337 18.21 -115.44 34.45
C ASN A 337 18.71 -114.47 35.53
N GLN A 338 17.77 -113.96 36.34
CA GLN A 338 17.90 -112.87 37.32
C GLN A 338 18.92 -113.09 38.47
N LYS A 339 19.68 -114.20 38.48
CA LYS A 339 20.66 -114.50 39.53
C LYS A 339 22.08 -114.01 39.27
N ASP A 340 22.45 -113.73 38.02
CA ASP A 340 23.85 -113.43 37.68
C ASP A 340 24.19 -111.92 37.63
N VAL A 341 23.19 -111.05 37.52
CA VAL A 341 23.40 -109.58 37.44
C VAL A 341 23.75 -108.97 38.80
N LEU A 342 23.24 -109.57 39.89
CA LEU A 342 23.47 -109.13 41.27
C LEU A 342 24.92 -109.34 41.75
N GLN A 343 25.68 -110.24 41.12
CA GLN A 343 27.06 -110.50 41.51
C GLN A 343 28.06 -109.54 40.83
N ALA A 344 27.72 -109.01 39.66
CA ALA A 344 28.57 -108.04 38.95
C ALA A 344 28.46 -106.62 39.55
N GLU A 345 27.28 -106.21 40.02
CA GLU A 345 27.06 -104.87 40.58
C GLU A 345 27.72 -104.67 41.95
N VAL A 346 27.78 -105.70 42.79
CA VAL A 346 28.49 -105.65 44.08
C VAL A 346 30.00 -105.48 43.89
N GLN A 347 30.55 -105.96 42.77
CA GLN A 347 32.00 -105.92 42.53
C GLN A 347 32.45 -104.62 41.84
N LYS A 348 31.59 -104.00 41.02
CA LYS A 348 31.89 -102.70 40.39
C LYS A 348 31.76 -101.52 41.37
N ALA A 349 30.78 -101.56 42.27
CA ALA A 349 30.63 -100.54 43.32
C ALA A 349 31.80 -100.52 44.32
N TYR A 350 32.54 -101.63 44.46
CA TYR A 350 33.74 -101.69 45.31
C TYR A 350 35.01 -101.15 44.61
N ALA A 351 35.03 -101.08 43.27
CA ALA A 351 36.21 -100.70 42.49
C ALA A 351 36.34 -99.19 42.19
N GLU A 352 35.24 -98.42 42.23
CA GLU A 352 35.27 -96.96 42.04
C GLU A 352 35.43 -96.19 43.38
N GLY A 353 35.55 -96.92 44.50
CA GLY A 353 35.68 -96.34 45.85
C GLY A 353 37.10 -95.96 46.27
N ILE A 354 38.14 -96.26 45.49
CA ILE A 354 39.54 -95.95 45.85
C ILE A 354 40.33 -95.58 44.59
N GLY A 355 40.58 -94.28 44.39
CA GLY A 355 41.68 -93.83 43.53
C GLY A 355 41.38 -92.62 42.65
N ASN A 356 41.43 -91.40 43.22
CA ASN A 356 42.34 -90.38 42.68
C ASN A 356 42.44 -89.19 43.66
N MET A 357 43.46 -89.25 44.52
CA MET A 357 44.01 -88.10 45.22
C MET A 357 45.51 -88.02 44.91
N GLY A 358 45.95 -86.86 44.44
CA GLY A 358 47.33 -86.38 44.57
C GLY A 358 48.02 -85.97 43.26
N PRO A 359 49.17 -85.29 43.35
CA PRO A 359 49.33 -83.95 43.93
C PRO A 359 50.23 -83.04 43.05
N ASP A 360 50.26 -81.72 43.28
CA ASP A 360 51.55 -81.02 43.31
C ASP A 360 51.59 -79.73 44.14
N VAL A 361 52.80 -79.43 44.57
CA VAL A 361 53.27 -78.63 45.69
C VAL A 361 53.70 -77.22 45.22
N SER A 362 53.33 -76.15 45.96
CA SER A 362 54.25 -75.26 46.72
C SER A 362 53.81 -73.79 46.83
N ASN A 363 53.57 -73.41 48.08
CA ASN A 363 54.14 -72.26 48.81
C ASN A 363 53.96 -70.82 48.29
N GLY A 364 53.20 -70.03 49.08
CA GLY A 364 53.53 -68.63 49.32
C GLY A 364 52.37 -67.64 49.36
N GLY A 365 51.81 -67.41 50.56
CA GLY A 365 51.40 -66.06 50.97
C GLY A 365 49.91 -65.69 50.93
N GLY A 366 49.30 -65.65 52.11
CA GLY A 366 48.51 -64.50 52.55
C GLY A 366 47.02 -64.45 52.22
N GLY A 367 46.20 -64.74 53.24
CA GLY A 367 45.13 -63.81 53.64
C GLY A 367 43.73 -64.02 53.06
N SER A 368 42.99 -64.91 53.72
CA SER A 368 41.54 -64.88 53.99
C SER A 368 40.55 -64.80 52.82
N SER A 369 39.85 -65.92 52.67
CA SER A 369 38.84 -66.24 51.67
C SER A 369 37.52 -65.47 51.80
N ILE A 370 37.01 -65.17 50.62
CA ILE A 370 35.63 -65.35 50.15
C ILE A 370 34.91 -66.50 50.89
N VAL A 371 33.70 -66.28 51.42
CA VAL A 371 32.52 -67.18 51.33
C VAL A 371 31.30 -66.44 51.85
N GLY A 372 30.22 -66.43 51.05
CA GLY A 372 28.87 -66.58 51.59
C GLY A 372 27.95 -65.37 51.49
N ASP A 373 27.38 -65.14 50.31
CA ASP A 373 26.18 -64.29 50.17
C ASP A 373 25.01 -65.17 49.74
N MET A 374 24.40 -65.81 50.74
CA MET A 374 23.13 -66.54 50.63
C MET A 374 22.48 -66.60 52.02
N MET A 375 21.75 -65.54 52.37
CA MET A 375 20.60 -65.58 53.30
C MET A 375 19.99 -64.18 53.40
N GLY A 376 18.77 -64.02 52.89
CA GLY A 376 18.02 -62.77 52.96
C GLY A 376 16.53 -62.97 52.74
N LEU A 377 15.96 -64.02 53.34
CA LEU A 377 14.53 -64.31 53.34
C LEU A 377 13.92 -63.81 54.67
N GLY A 378 13.07 -62.80 54.57
CA GLY A 378 11.90 -62.65 55.45
C GLY A 378 12.02 -61.74 56.67
N VAL A 379 11.50 -60.51 56.55
CA VAL A 379 10.62 -59.93 57.56
C VAL A 379 9.52 -59.14 56.84
N GLY A 380 8.30 -59.68 56.91
CA GLY A 380 7.07 -58.95 56.65
C GLY A 380 6.31 -58.69 57.95
N MET A 381 5.50 -57.64 57.92
CA MET A 381 4.43 -57.24 58.84
C MET A 381 4.78 -56.54 60.17
N ALA A 382 4.55 -55.22 60.20
CA ALA A 382 3.51 -54.60 61.04
C ALA A 382 3.44 -53.06 60.82
N ALA A 383 2.53 -52.60 59.96
CA ALA A 383 1.84 -51.29 60.08
C ALA A 383 0.82 -51.14 58.95
N ALA A 384 -0.32 -51.84 59.09
CA ALA A 384 -1.55 -51.42 58.46
C ALA A 384 -2.09 -50.18 59.20
N ASN A 385 -2.81 -49.32 58.46
CA ASN A 385 -3.53 -48.11 58.90
C ASN A 385 -2.73 -46.80 58.96
N ALA A 386 -2.56 -46.16 57.80
CA ALA A 386 -2.62 -44.70 57.67
C ALA A 386 -2.84 -44.28 56.19
N ILE A 387 -4.03 -44.58 55.65
CA ILE A 387 -4.59 -43.86 54.49
C ILE A 387 -5.35 -42.64 55.04
N MET A 388 -5.22 -41.49 54.37
CA MET A 388 -6.03 -40.25 54.51
C MET A 388 -5.88 -39.50 55.85
N PRO A 389 -5.19 -38.34 55.91
CA PRO A 389 -5.66 -37.13 55.22
C PRO A 389 -4.53 -36.11 54.90
N GLN A 390 -3.84 -36.23 53.75
CA GLN A 390 -2.93 -35.15 53.29
C GLN A 390 -3.13 -34.75 51.82
N ILE A 391 -4.19 -35.25 51.19
CA ILE A 391 -4.72 -34.78 49.89
C ILE A 391 -5.84 -33.73 50.11
N SER A 392 -5.86 -33.04 51.27
CA SER A 392 -6.83 -31.97 51.59
C SER A 392 -6.22 -30.57 51.74
N ASN A 393 -4.89 -30.43 51.81
CA ASN A 393 -4.21 -29.14 52.10
C ASN A 393 -3.38 -28.56 50.95
N MET A 394 -3.57 -29.05 49.72
CA MET A 394 -3.00 -28.43 48.51
C MET A 394 -4.09 -28.13 47.46
N MET A 395 -5.34 -27.96 47.91
CA MET A 395 -6.47 -27.45 47.14
C MET A 395 -7.28 -26.45 47.99
N GLN A 396 -6.57 -25.63 48.77
CA GLN A 396 -7.11 -24.55 49.63
C GLN A 396 -6.26 -23.27 49.48
N GLY A 397 -6.03 -22.85 48.23
CA GLY A 397 -5.47 -21.54 47.89
C GLY A 397 -6.33 -20.74 46.89
N MET A 398 -7.43 -21.34 46.42
CA MET A 398 -8.48 -20.64 45.70
C MET A 398 -9.66 -20.49 46.64
N ASN A 399 -10.07 -19.23 46.83
CA ASN A 399 -11.37 -18.80 47.36
C ASN A 399 -11.44 -18.42 48.85
N THR A 400 -11.18 -17.14 49.12
CA THR A 400 -11.85 -16.36 50.17
C THR A 400 -12.44 -15.10 49.53
N GLN A 401 -13.65 -15.25 49.00
CA GLN A 401 -14.88 -14.60 49.48
C GLN A 401 -14.78 -13.12 49.92
N GLN A 402 -15.45 -12.24 49.15
CA GLN A 402 -16.21 -11.15 49.72
C GLN A 402 -17.49 -10.84 48.93
N GLN A 403 -18.52 -10.56 49.72
CA GLN A 403 -19.97 -10.60 49.49
C GLN A 403 -20.56 -9.45 48.64
N PRO A 404 -21.84 -9.55 48.24
CA PRO A 404 -22.52 -8.64 47.34
C PRO A 404 -23.30 -7.54 48.08
N ALA A 405 -23.34 -6.34 47.49
CA ALA A 405 -24.36 -5.32 47.77
C ALA A 405 -24.77 -4.66 46.46
N ASN A 406 -26.07 -4.72 46.20
CA ASN A 406 -26.74 -4.39 44.96
C ASN A 406 -27.35 -2.99 45.11
N THR A 407 -26.88 -1.99 44.36
CA THR A 407 -27.65 -0.77 44.04
C THR A 407 -27.07 -0.11 42.79
N ALA A 408 -27.76 -0.23 41.65
CA ALA A 408 -27.89 0.85 40.66
C ALA A 408 -28.75 0.42 39.45
N ALA A 409 -29.96 0.97 39.36
CA ALA A 409 -30.45 1.58 38.12
C ALA A 409 -30.41 3.11 38.40
N PRO A 410 -30.14 4.00 37.41
CA PRO A 410 -30.80 3.98 36.11
C PRO A 410 -29.88 4.20 34.90
N ALA A 411 -30.43 3.83 33.74
CA ALA A 411 -29.95 4.24 32.43
C ALA A 411 -30.06 5.77 32.27
N ALA A 412 -28.99 6.37 31.73
CA ALA A 412 -28.98 7.68 31.09
C ALA A 412 -27.94 7.66 29.94
N PRO A 413 -28.14 8.44 28.88
CA PRO A 413 -27.75 8.05 27.52
C PRO A 413 -26.28 8.37 27.20
N ALA A 414 -25.64 7.48 26.45
CA ALA A 414 -24.40 7.83 25.76
C ALA A 414 -24.71 8.83 24.63
N PRO A 415 -23.93 9.91 24.46
CA PRO A 415 -24.10 10.87 23.39
C PRO A 415 -23.81 10.22 22.03
N ALA A 416 -24.68 10.50 21.06
CA ALA A 416 -24.51 10.14 19.66
C ALA A 416 -23.22 10.75 19.11
N ALA A 417 -22.30 9.90 18.67
CA ALA A 417 -21.23 10.31 17.76
C ALA A 417 -21.80 10.42 16.34
N PRO A 418 -21.54 11.52 15.61
CA PRO A 418 -22.02 11.71 14.25
C PRO A 418 -21.32 10.73 13.30
N ALA A 419 -22.12 10.13 12.42
CA ALA A 419 -21.68 9.23 11.37
C ALA A 419 -20.67 9.92 10.43
N PRO A 420 -19.56 9.26 10.04
CA PRO A 420 -18.77 9.73 8.92
C PRO A 420 -19.54 9.49 7.62
N ALA A 421 -19.80 10.57 6.89
CA ALA A 421 -20.31 10.52 5.52
C ALA A 421 -19.27 9.84 4.63
N ALA A 422 -19.61 8.65 4.13
CA ALA A 422 -18.86 7.97 3.09
C ALA A 422 -19.08 8.65 1.73
N PRO A 423 -18.08 8.65 0.84
CA PRO A 423 -18.31 9.03 -0.56
C PRO A 423 -19.33 8.05 -1.15
N SER A 424 -20.30 8.57 -1.91
CA SER A 424 -21.34 7.78 -2.56
C SER A 424 -20.73 6.83 -3.60
N ALA A 425 -20.35 5.64 -3.15
CA ALA A 425 -20.07 4.52 -4.02
C ALA A 425 -21.40 4.06 -4.61
N ASP A 426 -21.44 3.98 -5.93
CA ASP A 426 -22.60 3.74 -6.75
C ASP A 426 -23.05 2.25 -6.61
N MET A 427 -23.82 1.97 -5.55
CA MET A 427 -24.28 0.63 -5.17
C MET A 427 -25.32 0.09 -6.17
N TRP A 428 -25.30 -1.22 -6.44
CA TRP A 428 -26.29 -1.87 -7.30
C TRP A 428 -26.85 -3.17 -6.70
N ASP A 429 -28.07 -3.51 -7.10
CA ASP A 429 -28.76 -4.73 -6.70
C ASP A 429 -28.71 -5.77 -7.82
N CYS A 430 -28.34 -6.99 -7.47
CA CYS A 430 -28.23 -8.10 -8.40
C CYS A 430 -29.52 -8.91 -8.47
N SER A 431 -29.83 -9.42 -9.65
CA SER A 431 -30.99 -10.28 -9.92
C SER A 431 -31.02 -11.60 -9.12
N CYS A 432 -29.90 -12.01 -8.53
CA CYS A 432 -29.83 -13.17 -7.63
C CYS A 432 -30.35 -12.88 -6.21
N GLY A 433 -30.77 -11.63 -5.93
CA GLY A 433 -31.31 -11.21 -4.63
C GLY A 433 -30.32 -10.50 -3.72
N GLN A 434 -29.05 -10.40 -4.12
CA GLN A 434 -28.04 -9.69 -3.34
C GLN A 434 -28.07 -8.18 -3.61
N LYS A 435 -28.15 -7.39 -2.55
CA LYS A 435 -28.32 -5.94 -2.60
C LYS A 435 -27.07 -5.18 -2.19
N ASN A 436 -27.00 -3.90 -2.54
CA ASN A 436 -25.95 -2.98 -2.12
C ASN A 436 -24.52 -3.44 -2.46
N ILE A 437 -24.34 -3.99 -3.66
CA ILE A 437 -23.05 -4.50 -4.11
C ILE A 437 -22.14 -3.34 -4.49
N ILE A 438 -20.93 -3.37 -3.93
CA ILE A 438 -19.85 -2.42 -4.21
C ILE A 438 -18.85 -3.12 -5.13
N GLY A 439 -18.72 -2.65 -6.37
CA GLY A 439 -17.83 -3.22 -7.39
C GLY A 439 -18.55 -3.68 -8.67
N ASN A 440 -17.78 -4.13 -9.66
CA ASN A 440 -18.28 -4.46 -11.00
C ASN A 440 -18.98 -5.83 -11.11
N PHE A 441 -18.84 -6.70 -10.12
CA PHE A 441 -19.36 -8.08 -10.14
C PHE A 441 -20.03 -8.42 -8.81
N CYS A 442 -21.05 -9.28 -8.88
CA CYS A 442 -21.73 -9.80 -7.69
C CYS A 442 -20.87 -10.89 -7.02
N ASN A 443 -20.55 -10.71 -5.74
CA ASN A 443 -19.74 -11.66 -4.95
C ASN A 443 -20.40 -13.03 -4.74
N ASN A 444 -21.69 -13.19 -5.04
CA ASN A 444 -22.43 -14.43 -4.80
C ASN A 444 -22.67 -15.21 -6.10
N CYS A 445 -23.13 -14.54 -7.17
CA CYS A 445 -23.42 -15.23 -8.44
C CYS A 445 -22.47 -14.89 -9.59
N GLY A 446 -21.52 -13.97 -9.41
CA GLY A 446 -20.57 -13.54 -10.45
C GLY A 446 -21.17 -12.67 -11.56
N SER A 447 -22.46 -12.35 -11.52
CA SER A 447 -23.10 -11.48 -12.52
C SER A 447 -22.47 -10.08 -12.50
N ARG A 448 -22.28 -9.48 -13.68
CA ARG A 448 -21.72 -8.14 -13.81
C ARG A 448 -22.78 -7.08 -13.49
N ARG A 449 -22.36 -5.95 -12.94
CA ARG A 449 -23.20 -4.75 -12.73
C ARG A 449 -23.93 -4.41 -14.03
N PRO A 450 -25.28 -4.29 -14.03
CA PRO A 450 -26.01 -3.82 -15.19
C PRO A 450 -25.59 -2.39 -15.49
N VAL A 451 -25.01 -2.18 -16.67
CA VAL A 451 -24.51 -0.87 -17.07
C VAL A 451 -25.70 -0.02 -17.46
N THR A 452 -26.11 0.90 -16.60
CA THR A 452 -26.93 2.04 -17.01
C THR A 452 -26.02 2.99 -17.79
N VAL A 453 -25.96 2.80 -19.11
CA VAL A 453 -25.10 3.62 -19.96
C VAL A 453 -25.78 4.96 -20.20
N SER A 454 -25.40 5.96 -19.41
CA SER A 454 -25.48 7.37 -19.82
C SER A 454 -24.31 7.67 -20.75
N GLY A 455 -24.34 7.11 -21.97
CA GLY A 455 -23.35 7.36 -23.00
C GLY A 455 -24.03 7.48 -24.36
N ASP A 456 -23.91 8.64 -24.99
CA ASP A 456 -24.53 8.94 -26.28
C ASP A 456 -24.11 7.91 -27.33
N ALA A 457 -25.08 7.14 -27.80
CA ALA A 457 -24.88 6.18 -28.87
C ALA A 457 -24.49 6.90 -30.17
N TRP A 458 -23.57 6.33 -30.94
CA TRP A 458 -23.14 6.90 -32.22
C TRP A 458 -23.24 5.90 -33.37
N ASP A 459 -23.38 6.43 -34.58
CA ASP A 459 -23.49 5.64 -35.81
C ASP A 459 -22.16 5.65 -36.56
N CYS A 460 -21.69 4.47 -36.97
CA CYS A 460 -20.43 4.31 -37.69
C CYS A 460 -20.65 4.33 -39.21
N SER A 461 -19.67 4.87 -39.94
CA SER A 461 -19.63 4.93 -41.41
C SER A 461 -19.70 3.56 -42.12
N CYS A 462 -19.44 2.46 -41.41
CA CYS A 462 -19.64 1.09 -41.93
C CYS A 462 -21.10 0.62 -41.92
N GLY A 463 -22.04 1.43 -41.42
CA GLY A 463 -23.47 1.13 -41.37
C GLY A 463 -23.98 0.58 -40.03
N LEU A 464 -23.09 0.31 -39.05
CA LEU A 464 -23.51 -0.10 -37.71
C LEU A 464 -23.97 1.12 -36.89
N LYS A 465 -25.21 1.07 -36.41
CA LYS A 465 -25.86 2.14 -35.65
C LYS A 465 -25.96 1.81 -34.17
N GLY A 466 -26.05 2.84 -33.33
CA GLY A 466 -26.32 2.68 -31.90
C GLY A 466 -25.14 2.09 -31.11
N ILE A 467 -23.90 2.42 -31.50
CA ILE A 467 -22.69 1.91 -30.84
C ILE A 467 -22.50 2.62 -29.50
N VAL A 468 -22.37 1.83 -28.44
CA VAL A 468 -22.12 2.30 -27.08
C VAL A 468 -20.69 1.91 -26.70
N GLY A 469 -19.74 2.80 -27.02
CA GLY A 469 -18.30 2.57 -26.82
C GLY A 469 -17.44 3.47 -27.71
N ASN A 470 -16.12 3.46 -27.53
CA ASN A 470 -15.21 4.32 -28.31
C ASN A 470 -14.85 3.77 -29.70
N PHE A 471 -15.17 2.51 -30.00
CA PHE A 471 -14.82 1.83 -31.23
C PHE A 471 -16.02 1.06 -31.81
N CYS A 472 -16.08 0.97 -33.13
CA CYS A 472 -17.09 0.17 -33.83
C CYS A 472 -16.73 -1.31 -33.77
N ASN A 473 -17.65 -2.14 -33.25
CA ASN A 473 -17.45 -3.60 -33.15
C ASN A 473 -17.43 -4.32 -34.52
N ASN A 474 -17.89 -3.67 -35.59
CA ASN A 474 -17.92 -4.26 -36.92
C ASN A 474 -16.63 -3.98 -37.71
N CYS A 475 -16.15 -2.73 -37.71
CA CYS A 475 -15.00 -2.32 -38.53
C CYS A 475 -13.78 -1.82 -37.74
N GLY A 476 -13.86 -1.73 -36.41
CA GLY A 476 -12.76 -1.27 -35.56
C GLY A 476 -12.49 0.24 -35.57
N LYS A 477 -13.21 1.04 -36.37
CA LYS A 477 -13.03 2.51 -36.41
C LYS A 477 -13.38 3.17 -35.08
N LYS A 478 -12.59 4.18 -34.71
CA LYS A 478 -12.81 4.98 -33.50
C LYS A 478 -13.94 6.00 -33.73
N ARG A 479 -14.66 6.33 -32.66
CA ARG A 479 -15.69 7.38 -32.68
C ARG A 479 -15.09 8.70 -33.17
N GLY A 480 -15.55 9.20 -34.32
CA GLY A 480 -15.11 10.47 -34.92
C GLY A 480 -14.16 10.34 -36.12
N GLU A 481 -13.77 9.13 -36.52
CA GLU A 481 -12.97 8.80 -37.73
C GLU A 481 -13.81 8.08 -38.81
#